data_AF-A0A0H1RA43-F1
#
_entry.id   AF-A0A0H1RA43-F1
#
_cell.length_a   1.000
_cell.length_b   1.000
_cell.length_c   1.000
_cell.angle_alpha   90.00
_cell.angle_beta   90.00
_cell.angle_gamma   90.00
#
_symmetry.space_group_name_H-M   'P 1'
#
loop_
_entity.id
_entity.type
_entity.pdbx_description
1 polymer ?
#
loop_
_entity_poly.entity_id
_entity_poly.type
_entity_poly.pdbx_seq_one_letter_code
_entity_poly.pdbx_strand_id
1 'polypeptide(L)'
;MWRALVFIGLLCVAAFGAVWLADRPGTVLVTFGGYEVQTSVAVAAVALVGLALALALLWSAVSTILRLPSRLTFASRARRRSRGYQAVSRGMVAVGAGDTIAARRYANEAERLLGHEPLTLLLKAQAAQVSGHREAAEAAFKQMMDEDETRVLGLRGLFVEARRRGDALAAREFASEAVRIAPAAAWASDAVLEARCAERDWRGALEAIERRTSLGLLDKATAKRHRAVLSTADALDRAEHDPEGALRSAQDAVKLAPDLVPAAALAGKLLSRRGDLRRAAKIVEAAWRSQPHPDLAEVYLNLRPGDSGLDRLKRAETLFKLSNGAPEGRLAIARSALESREFDRARDALEPLLADRPTMRVCLLMSDLEQAEHGSTGKGREWLARATRAPRDPAWIADGVVSDHWAPISPVTGRLDAFVWQAPPDVLIAPEITMHDDVTADIDDEPRALPVAAAEEPQPAMAAASAPEPVPAPVEPVSTVEAAWPEPSKEEETPHPKPGPVVFPVTPPDVPKLEEPASARRSVFSIW
;
A
#
# COMPACT_ATOMS: atom_id res chain seq x y z
N MET A 1 -0.72 4.97 -59.86
CA MET A 1 -0.33 5.21 -61.26
C MET A 1 -0.57 3.99 -62.16
N TRP A 2 -0.18 2.77 -61.76
CA TRP A 2 -0.43 1.52 -62.52
C TRP A 2 -1.89 1.30 -62.97
N ARG A 3 -2.86 1.53 -62.08
CA ARG A 3 -4.31 1.37 -62.38
C ARG A 3 -4.80 2.30 -63.49
N ALA A 4 -4.19 3.48 -63.63
CA ALA A 4 -4.53 4.45 -64.68
C ALA A 4 -3.93 4.07 -66.04
N LEU A 5 -2.68 3.57 -66.06
CA LEU A 5 -2.04 3.07 -67.29
C LEU A 5 -2.75 1.84 -67.86
N VAL A 6 -3.17 0.91 -67.00
CA VAL A 6 -3.97 -0.26 -67.41
C VAL A 6 -5.32 0.17 -67.97
N PHE A 7 -5.99 1.16 -67.36
CA PHE A 7 -7.26 1.68 -67.85
C PHE A 7 -7.14 2.36 -69.22
N ILE A 8 -6.09 3.18 -69.42
CA ILE A 8 -5.82 3.82 -70.71
C ILE A 8 -5.48 2.80 -71.79
N GLY A 9 -4.66 1.78 -71.47
CA GLY A 9 -4.37 0.69 -72.41
C GLY A 9 -5.62 -0.08 -72.83
N LEU A 10 -6.50 -0.38 -71.87
CA LEU A 10 -7.76 -1.08 -72.13
C LEU A 10 -8.75 -0.21 -72.93
N LEU A 11 -8.76 1.10 -72.69
CA LEU A 11 -9.53 2.08 -73.46
C LEU A 11 -9.03 2.15 -74.92
N CYS A 12 -7.72 2.17 -75.15
CA CYS A 12 -7.14 2.17 -76.49
C CYS A 12 -7.49 0.88 -77.26
N VAL A 13 -7.42 -0.28 -76.60
CA VAL A 13 -7.81 -1.57 -77.21
C VAL A 13 -9.31 -1.61 -77.50
N ALA A 14 -10.15 -1.08 -76.61
CA ALA A 14 -11.60 -0.99 -76.83
C ALA A 14 -11.94 -0.05 -77.99
N ALA A 15 -11.29 1.12 -78.06
CA ALA A 15 -11.45 2.08 -79.16
C ALA A 15 -11.00 1.48 -80.50
N PHE A 16 -9.86 0.78 -80.52
CA PHE A 16 -9.37 0.08 -81.71
C PHE A 16 -10.34 -1.02 -82.17
N GLY A 17 -10.86 -1.84 -81.24
CA GLY A 17 -11.87 -2.85 -81.55
C GLY A 17 -13.18 -2.27 -82.07
N ALA A 18 -13.61 -1.11 -81.55
CA ALA A 18 -14.81 -0.41 -82.00
C ALA A 18 -14.67 0.14 -83.44
N VAL A 19 -13.51 0.72 -83.78
CA VAL A 19 -13.22 1.22 -85.13
C VAL A 19 -13.12 0.05 -86.12
N TRP A 20 -12.39 -1.02 -85.76
CA TRP A 20 -12.23 -2.21 -86.61
C TRP A 20 -13.57 -2.90 -86.92
N LEU A 21 -14.51 -2.89 -85.98
CA LEU A 21 -15.84 -3.45 -86.17
C LEU A 21 -16.75 -2.55 -87.03
N ALA A 22 -16.55 -1.23 -86.98
CA ALA A 22 -17.29 -0.27 -87.80
C ALA A 22 -16.92 -0.36 -89.29
N ASP A 23 -15.65 -0.66 -89.60
CA ASP A 23 -15.13 -0.75 -90.98
C ASP A 23 -15.47 -2.06 -91.71
N ARG A 24 -16.14 -3.03 -91.05
CA ARG A 24 -16.58 -4.30 -91.67
C ARG A 24 -18.12 -4.42 -91.67
N PRO A 25 -18.80 -4.05 -92.77
CA PRO A 25 -20.26 -4.19 -92.86
C PRO A 25 -20.65 -5.67 -92.98
N GLY A 26 -20.99 -6.28 -91.86
CA GLY A 26 -21.68 -7.57 -91.79
C GLY A 26 -23.11 -7.40 -91.29
N THR A 27 -24.02 -8.23 -91.78
CA THR A 27 -25.40 -8.33 -91.29
C THR A 27 -25.54 -9.55 -90.40
N VAL A 28 -26.12 -9.39 -89.22
CA VAL A 28 -26.49 -10.48 -88.32
C VAL A 28 -27.99 -10.71 -88.48
N LEU A 29 -28.37 -11.93 -88.87
CA LEU A 29 -29.76 -12.37 -88.91
C LEU A 29 -30.05 -13.10 -87.59
N VAL A 30 -30.92 -12.53 -86.76
CA VAL A 30 -31.42 -13.20 -85.56
C VAL A 30 -32.81 -13.72 -85.87
N THR A 31 -32.98 -15.05 -85.84
CA THR A 31 -34.27 -15.71 -86.01
C THR A 31 -34.78 -16.18 -84.66
N PHE A 32 -35.95 -15.68 -84.25
CA PHE A 32 -36.57 -16.08 -82.99
C PHE A 32 -38.08 -16.25 -83.17
N GLY A 33 -38.57 -17.48 -83.04
CA GLY A 33 -40.01 -17.78 -83.09
C GLY A 33 -40.72 -17.33 -84.37
N GLY A 34 -40.04 -17.33 -85.52
CA GLY A 34 -40.58 -16.89 -86.82
C GLY A 34 -40.44 -15.38 -87.10
N TYR A 35 -39.90 -14.59 -86.18
CA TYR A 35 -39.49 -13.21 -86.43
C TYR A 35 -38.03 -13.16 -86.89
N GLU A 36 -37.81 -12.51 -88.03
CA GLU A 36 -36.47 -12.27 -88.58
C GLU A 36 -36.11 -10.79 -88.37
N VAL A 37 -35.07 -10.55 -87.57
CA VAL A 37 -34.55 -9.20 -87.35
C VAL A 37 -33.16 -9.12 -87.97
N GLN A 38 -33.04 -8.35 -89.05
CA GLN A 38 -31.74 -8.02 -89.68
C GLN A 38 -31.16 -6.78 -88.99
N THR A 39 -29.99 -6.94 -88.36
CA THR A 39 -29.25 -5.82 -87.74
C THR A 39 -27.81 -5.82 -88.22
N SER A 40 -27.14 -4.67 -88.15
CA SER A 40 -25.70 -4.60 -88.43
C SER A 40 -24.91 -5.21 -87.28
N VAL A 41 -23.74 -5.79 -87.59
CA VAL A 41 -22.81 -6.35 -86.59
C VAL A 41 -22.47 -5.33 -85.49
N ALA A 42 -22.36 -4.05 -85.84
CA ALA A 42 -22.11 -2.98 -84.88
C ALA A 42 -23.25 -2.83 -83.86
N VAL A 43 -24.52 -2.84 -84.31
CA VAL A 43 -25.69 -2.73 -83.43
C VAL A 43 -25.81 -3.97 -82.54
N ALA A 44 -25.58 -5.16 -83.09
CA ALA A 44 -25.60 -6.41 -82.32
C ALA A 44 -24.50 -6.44 -81.24
N ALA A 45 -23.29 -5.96 -81.54
CA ALA A 45 -22.20 -5.89 -80.58
C ALA A 45 -22.49 -4.88 -79.45
N VAL A 46 -23.02 -3.70 -79.77
CA VAL A 46 -23.43 -2.71 -78.77
C VAL A 46 -24.55 -3.25 -77.88
N ALA A 47 -25.54 -3.94 -78.45
CA ALA A 47 -26.61 -4.57 -77.69
C ALA A 47 -26.08 -5.66 -76.74
N LEU A 48 -25.12 -6.46 -77.18
CA LEU A 48 -24.51 -7.52 -76.39
C LEU A 48 -23.65 -6.97 -75.24
N VAL A 49 -22.86 -5.92 -75.50
CA VAL A 49 -22.13 -5.19 -74.45
C VAL A 49 -23.10 -4.54 -73.46
N GLY A 50 -24.18 -3.92 -73.95
CA GLY A 50 -25.23 -3.34 -73.12
C GLY A 50 -25.90 -4.37 -72.22
N LEU A 51 -26.22 -5.56 -72.76
CA LEU A 51 -26.78 -6.67 -72.00
C LEU A 51 -25.79 -7.21 -70.96
N ALA A 52 -24.52 -7.38 -71.32
CA ALA A 52 -23.48 -7.81 -70.39
C ALA A 52 -23.29 -6.79 -69.24
N LEU A 53 -23.33 -5.50 -69.55
CA LEU A 53 -23.26 -4.43 -68.54
C LEU A 53 -24.48 -4.44 -67.64
N ALA A 54 -25.68 -4.61 -68.22
CA ALA A 54 -26.93 -4.71 -67.47
C ALA A 54 -26.93 -5.92 -66.52
N LEU A 55 -26.49 -7.09 -66.99
CA LEU A 55 -26.34 -8.29 -66.18
C LEU A 55 -25.28 -8.12 -65.08
N ALA A 56 -24.16 -7.47 -65.37
CA ALA A 56 -23.12 -7.18 -64.38
C ALA A 56 -23.62 -6.19 -63.30
N LEU A 57 -24.39 -5.16 -63.69
CA LEU A 57 -25.04 -4.22 -62.78
C LEU A 57 -26.10 -4.93 -61.92
N LEU A 58 -26.92 -5.79 -62.52
CA LEU A 58 -27.93 -6.57 -61.81
C LEU A 58 -27.28 -7.53 -60.80
N TRP A 59 -26.23 -8.24 -61.21
CA TRP A 59 -25.46 -9.13 -60.34
C TRP A 59 -24.76 -8.36 -59.21
N SER A 60 -24.20 -7.19 -59.50
CA SER A 60 -23.60 -6.31 -58.49
C SER A 60 -24.64 -5.85 -57.46
N ALA A 61 -25.81 -5.40 -57.92
CA ALA A 61 -26.92 -5.00 -57.05
C ALA A 61 -27.39 -6.16 -56.15
N VAL A 62 -27.65 -7.34 -56.73
CA VAL A 62 -28.05 -8.55 -56.00
C VAL A 62 -26.96 -8.97 -55.00
N SER A 63 -25.70 -9.00 -55.41
CA SER A 63 -24.59 -9.35 -54.51
C SER A 63 -24.40 -8.34 -53.38
N THR A 64 -24.66 -7.06 -53.63
CA THR A 64 -24.57 -6.00 -52.62
C THR A 64 -25.71 -6.10 -51.63
N ILE A 65 -26.94 -6.35 -52.08
CA ILE A 65 -28.12 -6.57 -51.23
C ILE A 65 -27.94 -7.82 -50.36
N LEU A 66 -27.42 -8.92 -50.92
CA LEU A 66 -27.16 -10.15 -50.17
C LEU A 66 -25.96 -10.03 -49.20
N ARG A 67 -24.98 -9.15 -49.46
CA ARG A 67 -23.81 -8.91 -48.59
C ARG A 67 -23.99 -7.72 -47.63
N LEU A 68 -25.04 -6.92 -47.77
CA LEU A 68 -25.37 -5.81 -46.87
C LEU A 68 -25.61 -6.25 -45.41
N PRO A 69 -26.36 -7.35 -45.15
CA PRO A 69 -26.63 -7.82 -43.79
C PRO A 69 -25.36 -8.16 -43.02
N SER A 70 -24.38 -8.79 -43.68
CA SER A 70 -23.12 -9.14 -43.03
C SER A 70 -22.28 -7.89 -42.72
N ARG A 71 -22.20 -6.92 -43.63
CA ARG A 71 -21.43 -5.67 -43.37
C ARG A 71 -22.05 -4.79 -42.27
N LEU A 72 -23.37 -4.69 -42.21
CA LEU A 72 -24.07 -3.92 -41.17
C LEU A 72 -23.95 -4.57 -39.79
N THR A 73 -23.97 -5.91 -39.72
CA THR A 73 -23.80 -6.64 -38.45
C THR A 73 -22.40 -6.49 -37.87
N PHE A 74 -21.34 -6.48 -38.69
CA PHE A 74 -19.98 -6.18 -38.23
C PHE A 74 -19.84 -4.75 -37.68
N ALA A 75 -20.34 -3.74 -38.41
CA ALA A 75 -20.26 -2.35 -37.97
C ALA A 75 -21.08 -2.10 -36.69
N SER A 76 -22.25 -2.74 -36.56
CA SER A 76 -23.07 -2.67 -35.33
C SER A 76 -22.38 -3.32 -34.13
N ARG A 77 -21.78 -4.51 -34.31
CA ARG A 77 -21.00 -5.17 -33.24
C ARG A 77 -19.81 -4.33 -32.80
N ALA A 78 -19.07 -3.74 -33.74
CA ALA A 78 -17.95 -2.84 -33.42
C ALA A 78 -18.39 -1.62 -32.61
N ARG A 79 -19.52 -0.98 -32.98
CA ARG A 79 -20.11 0.15 -32.23
C ARG A 79 -20.64 -0.26 -30.86
N ARG A 80 -21.23 -1.45 -30.74
CA ARG A 80 -21.70 -1.99 -29.45
C ARG A 80 -20.52 -2.22 -28.51
N ARG A 81 -19.43 -2.81 -29.02
CA ARG A 81 -18.21 -3.08 -28.26
C ARG A 81 -17.51 -1.79 -27.83
N SER A 82 -17.39 -0.79 -28.71
CA SER A 82 -16.78 0.51 -28.35
C SER A 82 -17.59 1.25 -27.27
N ARG A 83 -18.92 1.27 -27.37
CA ARG A 83 -19.79 1.81 -26.32
C ARG A 83 -19.68 1.03 -25.01
N GLY A 84 -19.55 -0.29 -25.09
CA GLY A 84 -19.32 -1.16 -23.94
C GLY A 84 -18.05 -0.78 -23.18
N TYR A 85 -16.91 -0.66 -23.86
CA TYR A 85 -15.65 -0.25 -23.21
C TYR A 85 -15.69 1.19 -22.69
N GLN A 86 -16.40 2.10 -23.36
CA GLN A 86 -16.63 3.44 -22.82
C GLN A 86 -17.46 3.40 -21.54
N ALA A 87 -18.49 2.54 -21.45
CA ALA A 87 -19.25 2.34 -20.23
C ALA A 87 -18.36 1.76 -19.13
N VAL A 88 -17.50 0.78 -19.44
CA VAL A 88 -16.54 0.24 -18.47
C VAL A 88 -15.62 1.33 -17.92
N SER A 89 -15.00 2.12 -18.79
CA SER A 89 -14.10 3.21 -18.42
C SER A 89 -14.79 4.27 -17.54
N ARG A 90 -15.99 4.73 -17.93
CA ARG A 90 -16.76 5.69 -17.12
C ARG A 90 -17.22 5.08 -15.80
N GLY A 91 -17.55 3.80 -15.78
CA GLY A 91 -17.90 3.06 -14.57
C GLY A 91 -16.74 3.01 -13.59
N MET A 92 -15.51 2.72 -14.05
CA MET A 92 -14.31 2.74 -13.20
C MET A 92 -14.02 4.12 -12.62
N VAL A 93 -14.18 5.18 -13.41
CA VAL A 93 -14.05 6.55 -12.90
C VAL A 93 -15.10 6.85 -11.84
N ALA A 94 -16.35 6.41 -12.04
CA ALA A 94 -17.42 6.61 -11.06
C ALA A 94 -17.19 5.82 -9.76
N VAL A 95 -16.69 4.59 -9.85
CA VAL A 95 -16.27 3.78 -8.69
C VAL A 95 -15.18 4.51 -7.90
N GLY A 96 -14.12 4.95 -8.57
CA GLY A 96 -13.02 5.68 -7.91
C GLY A 96 -13.43 7.04 -7.35
N ALA A 97 -14.44 7.69 -7.93
CA ALA A 97 -15.01 8.94 -7.41
C ALA A 97 -16.05 8.73 -6.29
N GLY A 98 -16.42 7.48 -5.98
CA GLY A 98 -17.47 7.17 -5.00
C GLY A 98 -18.91 7.45 -5.49
N ASP A 99 -19.12 7.74 -6.78
CA ASP A 99 -20.46 7.92 -7.36
C ASP A 99 -21.12 6.56 -7.61
N THR A 100 -21.75 6.03 -6.55
CA THR A 100 -22.42 4.73 -6.53
C THR A 100 -23.52 4.60 -7.59
N ILE A 101 -24.26 5.67 -7.86
CA ILE A 101 -25.38 5.67 -8.80
C ILE A 101 -24.85 5.57 -10.23
N ALA A 102 -23.88 6.41 -10.59
CA ALA A 102 -23.26 6.37 -11.91
C ALA A 102 -22.50 5.06 -12.13
N ALA A 103 -21.76 4.58 -11.12
CA ALA A 103 -21.04 3.30 -11.16
C ALA A 103 -21.98 2.14 -11.50
N ARG A 104 -23.11 2.01 -10.78
CA ARG A 104 -24.10 0.96 -11.04
C ARG A 104 -24.75 1.11 -12.41
N ARG A 105 -25.08 2.34 -12.83
CA ARG A 105 -25.66 2.59 -14.16
C ARG A 105 -24.71 2.14 -15.28
N TYR A 106 -23.43 2.53 -15.19
CA TYR A 106 -22.43 2.18 -16.19
C TYR A 106 -22.06 0.69 -16.15
N ALA A 107 -22.07 0.05 -14.98
CA ALA A 107 -21.91 -1.40 -14.84
C ALA A 107 -23.02 -2.16 -15.60
N ASN A 108 -24.28 -1.80 -15.37
CA ASN A 108 -25.42 -2.41 -16.07
C ASN A 108 -25.38 -2.13 -17.59
N GLU A 109 -24.96 -0.94 -18.00
CA GLU A 109 -24.78 -0.61 -19.41
C GLU A 109 -23.67 -1.44 -20.06
N ALA A 110 -22.54 -1.61 -19.38
CA ALA A 110 -21.43 -2.44 -19.83
C ALA A 110 -21.85 -3.90 -19.97
N GLU A 111 -22.52 -4.47 -18.96
CA GLU A 111 -23.03 -5.85 -18.98
C GLU A 111 -24.04 -6.04 -20.13
N ARG A 112 -24.94 -5.09 -20.36
CA ARG A 112 -25.87 -5.16 -21.49
C ARG A 112 -25.16 -5.11 -22.85
N LEU A 113 -24.06 -4.37 -22.98
CA LEU A 113 -23.38 -4.17 -24.25
C LEU A 113 -22.35 -5.25 -24.58
N LEU A 114 -21.59 -5.71 -23.58
CA LEU A 114 -20.49 -6.66 -23.72
C LEU A 114 -20.82 -8.06 -23.20
N GLY A 115 -21.88 -8.24 -22.41
CA GLY A 115 -22.20 -9.51 -21.75
C GLY A 115 -21.40 -9.70 -20.46
N HIS A 116 -21.02 -10.94 -20.17
CA HIS A 116 -20.25 -11.33 -18.98
C HIS A 116 -18.76 -11.44 -19.32
N GLU A 117 -18.15 -10.42 -19.93
CA GLU A 117 -16.70 -10.41 -20.10
C GLU A 117 -15.98 -10.04 -18.79
N PRO A 118 -14.72 -10.48 -18.57
CA PRO A 118 -13.94 -10.22 -17.37
C PRO A 118 -14.05 -8.82 -16.76
N LEU A 119 -13.85 -7.79 -17.59
CA LEU A 119 -13.86 -6.39 -17.15
C LEU A 119 -15.26 -5.91 -16.75
N THR A 120 -16.31 -6.49 -17.31
CA THR A 120 -17.69 -6.14 -16.94
C THR A 120 -18.09 -6.76 -15.61
N LEU A 121 -17.67 -8.00 -15.36
CA LEU A 121 -17.89 -8.66 -14.06
C LEU A 121 -17.14 -7.94 -12.95
N LEU A 122 -15.88 -7.54 -13.20
CA LEU A 122 -15.12 -6.74 -12.26
C LEU A 122 -15.83 -5.40 -11.96
N LEU A 123 -16.22 -4.64 -12.99
CA LEU A 123 -16.96 -3.40 -12.80
C LEU A 123 -18.26 -3.60 -12.01
N LYS A 124 -19.00 -4.67 -12.30
CA LYS A 124 -20.23 -5.02 -11.59
C LYS A 124 -19.96 -5.31 -10.11
N ALA A 125 -18.92 -6.08 -9.81
CA ALA A 125 -18.52 -6.38 -8.45
C ALA A 125 -18.10 -5.11 -7.69
N GLN A 126 -17.26 -4.26 -8.30
CA GLN A 126 -16.80 -3.00 -7.72
C GLN A 126 -17.94 -2.01 -7.48
N ALA A 127 -18.84 -1.84 -8.46
CA ALA A 127 -20.00 -0.98 -8.31
C ALA A 127 -20.92 -1.47 -7.18
N ALA A 128 -21.09 -2.79 -7.03
CA ALA A 128 -21.84 -3.37 -5.92
C ALA A 128 -21.14 -3.14 -4.56
N GLN A 129 -19.82 -3.27 -4.51
CA GLN A 129 -18.99 -3.04 -3.32
C GLN A 129 -19.09 -1.60 -2.81
N VAL A 130 -18.86 -0.60 -3.68
CA VAL A 130 -18.96 0.82 -3.32
C VAL A 130 -20.40 1.22 -2.98
N SER A 131 -21.39 0.54 -3.58
CA SER A 131 -22.81 0.75 -3.25
C SER A 131 -23.27 0.02 -1.98
N GLY A 132 -22.38 -0.71 -1.27
CA GLY A 132 -22.71 -1.49 -0.08
C GLY A 132 -23.61 -2.73 -0.33
N HIS A 133 -23.83 -3.12 -1.59
CA HIS A 133 -24.67 -4.26 -1.96
C HIS A 133 -23.85 -5.57 -1.93
N ARG A 134 -23.59 -6.06 -0.72
CA ARG A 134 -22.65 -7.16 -0.48
C ARG A 134 -22.98 -8.46 -1.18
N GLU A 135 -24.24 -8.89 -1.15
CA GLU A 135 -24.68 -10.11 -1.83
C GLU A 135 -24.46 -10.05 -3.35
N ALA A 136 -24.66 -8.87 -3.95
CA ALA A 136 -24.44 -8.67 -5.38
C ALA A 136 -22.94 -8.66 -5.72
N ALA A 137 -22.09 -8.13 -4.85
CA ALA A 137 -20.64 -8.18 -5.01
C ALA A 137 -20.13 -9.63 -4.91
N GLU A 138 -20.56 -10.38 -3.90
CA GLU A 138 -20.20 -11.80 -3.75
C GLU A 138 -20.67 -12.64 -4.95
N ALA A 139 -21.89 -12.42 -5.45
CA ALA A 139 -22.39 -13.13 -6.63
C ALA A 139 -21.54 -12.83 -7.88
N ALA A 140 -21.14 -11.57 -8.07
CA ALA A 140 -20.25 -11.18 -9.16
C ALA A 140 -18.86 -11.81 -9.03
N PHE A 141 -18.25 -11.82 -7.84
CA PHE A 141 -16.97 -12.48 -7.62
C PHE A 141 -17.05 -14.00 -7.77
N LYS A 142 -18.15 -14.63 -7.36
CA LYS A 142 -18.39 -16.06 -7.62
C LYS A 142 -18.46 -16.35 -9.11
N GLN A 143 -19.17 -15.53 -9.88
CA GLN A 143 -19.22 -15.66 -11.34
C GLN A 143 -17.85 -15.49 -12.00
N MET A 144 -16.98 -14.62 -11.45
CA MET A 144 -15.59 -14.48 -11.91
C MET A 144 -14.72 -15.73 -11.64
N MET A 145 -15.15 -16.66 -10.79
CA MET A 145 -14.40 -17.91 -10.58
C MET A 145 -14.63 -18.94 -11.69
N ASP A 146 -15.67 -18.77 -12.50
CA ASP A 146 -16.03 -19.71 -13.57
C ASP A 146 -15.05 -19.63 -14.76
N GLU A 147 -14.35 -18.50 -14.92
CA GLU A 147 -13.38 -18.28 -15.99
C GLU A 147 -11.94 -18.24 -15.43
N ASP A 148 -11.01 -18.93 -16.08
CA ASP A 148 -9.61 -19.02 -15.62
C ASP A 148 -8.90 -17.66 -15.56
N GLU A 149 -9.22 -16.75 -16.48
CA GLU A 149 -8.63 -15.39 -16.54
C GLU A 149 -9.02 -14.51 -15.34
N THR A 150 -10.22 -14.70 -14.78
CA THR A 150 -10.73 -13.87 -13.66
C THR A 150 -10.74 -14.56 -12.32
N ARG A 151 -10.45 -15.87 -12.29
CA ARG A 151 -10.53 -16.71 -11.09
C ARG A 151 -9.77 -16.15 -9.89
N VAL A 152 -8.52 -15.73 -10.09
CA VAL A 152 -7.68 -15.19 -9.00
C VAL A 152 -8.26 -13.88 -8.45
N LEU A 153 -8.84 -13.05 -9.32
CA LEU A 153 -9.47 -11.79 -8.93
C LEU A 153 -10.80 -12.02 -8.22
N GLY A 154 -11.59 -13.00 -8.66
CA GLY A 154 -12.79 -13.46 -7.96
C GLY A 154 -12.45 -13.96 -6.54
N LEU A 155 -11.39 -14.76 -6.40
CA LEU A 155 -10.90 -15.24 -5.10
C LEU A 155 -10.45 -14.07 -4.20
N ARG A 156 -9.76 -13.05 -4.74
CA ARG A 156 -9.39 -11.84 -3.99
C ARG A 156 -10.62 -11.12 -3.45
N GLY A 157 -11.63 -10.90 -4.28
CA GLY A 157 -12.87 -10.25 -3.87
C GLY A 157 -13.59 -11.02 -2.76
N LEU A 158 -13.72 -12.35 -2.91
CA LEU A 158 -14.32 -13.21 -1.89
C LEU A 158 -13.51 -13.26 -0.59
N PHE A 159 -12.18 -13.20 -0.67
CA PHE A 159 -11.30 -13.09 0.48
C PHE A 159 -11.56 -11.81 1.29
N VAL A 160 -11.60 -10.65 0.61
CA VAL A 160 -11.89 -9.36 1.25
C VAL A 160 -13.27 -9.37 1.90
N GLU A 161 -14.27 -9.90 1.19
CA GLU A 161 -15.62 -10.05 1.72
C GLU A 161 -15.69 -11.04 2.90
N ALA A 162 -14.91 -12.12 2.91
CA ALA A 162 -14.84 -13.02 4.06
C ALA A 162 -14.19 -12.33 5.28
N ARG A 163 -13.07 -11.62 5.10
CA ARG A 163 -12.42 -10.85 6.18
C ARG A 163 -13.35 -9.82 6.80
N ARG A 164 -14.06 -9.06 5.97
CA ARG A 164 -15.05 -8.07 6.44
C ARG A 164 -16.20 -8.67 7.23
N ARG A 165 -16.48 -9.99 7.08
CA ARG A 165 -17.51 -10.70 7.84
C ARG A 165 -16.96 -11.32 9.14
N GLY A 166 -15.64 -11.28 9.33
CA GLY A 166 -14.95 -12.01 10.40
C GLY A 166 -14.89 -13.52 10.15
N ASP A 167 -15.12 -13.97 8.91
CA ASP A 167 -15.05 -15.39 8.55
C ASP A 167 -13.63 -15.77 8.15
N ALA A 168 -12.78 -16.01 9.16
CA ALA A 168 -11.37 -16.34 8.97
C ALA A 168 -11.17 -17.66 8.22
N LEU A 169 -12.07 -18.63 8.39
CA LEU A 169 -11.96 -19.93 7.71
C LEU A 169 -12.19 -19.77 6.21
N ALA A 170 -13.26 -19.10 5.80
CA ALA A 170 -13.52 -18.85 4.38
C ALA A 170 -12.41 -18.00 3.76
N ALA A 171 -11.93 -16.96 4.46
CA ALA A 171 -10.83 -16.13 3.98
C ALA A 171 -9.56 -16.98 3.72
N ARG A 172 -9.20 -17.87 4.67
CA ARG A 172 -8.05 -18.77 4.51
C ARG A 172 -8.22 -19.71 3.32
N GLU A 173 -9.42 -20.25 3.10
CA GLU A 173 -9.70 -21.14 1.97
C GLU A 173 -9.53 -20.42 0.63
N PHE A 174 -10.09 -19.22 0.48
CA PHE A 174 -9.94 -18.41 -0.74
C PHE A 174 -8.47 -18.02 -1.00
N ALA A 175 -7.74 -17.62 0.02
CA ALA A 175 -6.32 -17.29 -0.10
C ALA A 175 -5.47 -18.53 -0.46
N SER A 176 -5.73 -19.67 0.18
CA SER A 176 -5.03 -20.94 -0.11
C SER A 176 -5.28 -21.40 -1.54
N GLU A 177 -6.52 -21.25 -2.02
CA GLU A 177 -6.87 -21.55 -3.40
C GLU A 177 -6.17 -20.62 -4.39
N ALA A 178 -6.12 -19.32 -4.09
CA ALA A 178 -5.42 -18.35 -4.92
C ALA A 178 -3.92 -18.64 -5.01
N VAL A 179 -3.25 -19.01 -3.91
CA VAL A 179 -1.84 -19.43 -3.92
C VAL A 179 -1.61 -20.69 -4.77
N ARG A 180 -2.58 -21.61 -4.81
CA ARG A 180 -2.49 -22.84 -5.63
C ARG A 180 -2.53 -22.55 -7.13
N ILE A 181 -3.34 -21.56 -7.55
CA ILE A 181 -3.52 -21.19 -8.96
C ILE A 181 -2.43 -20.20 -9.40
N ALA A 182 -2.18 -19.18 -8.59
CA ALA A 182 -1.24 -18.10 -8.87
C ALA A 182 -0.30 -17.87 -7.67
N PRO A 183 0.76 -18.70 -7.53
CA PRO A 183 1.73 -18.56 -6.42
C PRO A 183 2.42 -17.19 -6.36
N ALA A 184 2.51 -16.49 -7.50
CA ALA A 184 3.09 -15.15 -7.59
C ALA A 184 2.19 -14.04 -7.05
N ALA A 185 0.92 -14.32 -6.72
CA ALA A 185 0.02 -13.35 -6.11
C ALA A 185 0.46 -13.04 -4.66
N ALA A 186 1.07 -11.87 -4.45
CA ALA A 186 1.60 -11.45 -3.16
C ALA A 186 0.52 -11.45 -2.07
N TRP A 187 -0.62 -10.78 -2.31
CA TRP A 187 -1.76 -10.72 -1.38
C TRP A 187 -2.20 -12.10 -0.88
N ALA A 188 -2.20 -13.12 -1.75
CA ALA A 188 -2.64 -14.46 -1.40
C ALA A 188 -1.59 -15.17 -0.55
N SER A 189 -0.32 -15.02 -0.89
CA SER A 189 0.80 -15.57 -0.12
C SER A 189 0.94 -14.90 1.26
N ASP A 190 0.67 -13.60 1.35
CA ASP A 190 0.59 -12.85 2.60
C ASP A 190 -0.56 -13.36 3.47
N ALA A 191 -1.77 -13.44 2.91
CA ALA A 191 -2.95 -13.94 3.63
C ALA A 191 -2.78 -15.38 4.15
N VAL A 192 -2.15 -16.27 3.38
CA VAL A 192 -1.84 -17.63 3.84
C VAL A 192 -0.81 -17.62 4.97
N LEU A 193 0.22 -16.76 4.88
CA LEU A 193 1.21 -16.62 5.96
C LEU A 193 0.55 -16.09 7.24
N GLU A 194 -0.28 -15.05 7.15
CA GLU A 194 -1.04 -14.49 8.27
C GLU A 194 -1.91 -15.57 8.93
N ALA A 195 -2.68 -16.33 8.14
CA ALA A 195 -3.53 -17.41 8.65
C ALA A 195 -2.72 -18.50 9.38
N ARG A 196 -1.59 -18.93 8.80
CA ARG A 196 -0.69 -19.91 9.45
C ARG A 196 -0.13 -19.41 10.77
N CYS A 197 0.25 -18.12 10.83
CA CYS A 197 0.74 -17.52 12.06
C CYS A 197 -0.37 -17.39 13.13
N ALA A 198 -1.59 -17.03 12.72
CA ALA A 198 -2.74 -16.97 13.62
C ALA A 198 -3.09 -18.35 14.21
N GLU A 199 -2.93 -19.41 13.42
CA GLU A 199 -3.12 -20.82 13.84
C GLU A 199 -1.93 -21.40 14.62
N ARG A 200 -0.85 -20.63 14.80
CA ARG A 200 0.43 -21.08 15.39
C ARG A 200 1.06 -22.26 14.65
N ASP A 201 0.78 -22.40 13.35
CA ASP A 201 1.46 -23.34 12.47
C ASP A 201 2.78 -22.74 11.97
N TRP A 202 3.75 -22.66 12.88
CA TRP A 202 5.06 -22.04 12.61
C TRP A 202 5.84 -22.76 11.52
N ARG A 203 5.67 -24.08 11.40
CA ARG A 203 6.32 -24.86 10.34
C ARG A 203 5.72 -24.50 8.97
N GLY A 204 4.40 -24.49 8.84
CA GLY A 204 3.73 -24.07 7.60
C GLY A 204 4.05 -22.62 7.23
N ALA A 205 4.17 -21.73 8.22
CA ALA A 205 4.59 -20.34 8.01
C ALA A 205 6.04 -20.22 7.49
N LEU A 206 6.97 -21.04 8.00
CA LEU A 206 8.35 -21.10 7.48
C LEU A 206 8.39 -21.58 6.02
N GLU A 207 7.64 -22.63 5.68
CA GLU A 207 7.52 -23.13 4.31
C GLU A 207 6.94 -22.07 3.36
N ALA A 208 5.98 -21.26 3.83
CA ALA A 208 5.42 -20.15 3.08
C ALA A 208 6.47 -19.04 2.79
N ILE A 209 7.31 -18.68 3.76
CA ILE A 209 8.41 -17.72 3.56
C ILE A 209 9.43 -18.24 2.53
N GLU A 210 9.81 -19.52 2.63
CA GLU A 210 10.76 -20.13 1.70
C GLU A 210 10.23 -20.12 0.27
N ARG A 211 8.93 -20.44 0.09
CA ARG A 211 8.26 -20.35 -1.21
C ARG A 211 8.28 -18.92 -1.76
N ARG A 212 7.91 -17.92 -0.96
CA ARG A 212 7.94 -16.50 -1.37
C ARG A 212 9.34 -16.04 -1.76
N THR A 213 10.35 -16.45 -1.01
CA THR A 213 11.75 -16.16 -1.31
C THR A 213 12.18 -16.80 -2.63
N SER A 214 11.76 -18.04 -2.89
CA SER A 214 12.07 -18.75 -4.14
C SER A 214 11.40 -18.11 -5.37
N LEU A 215 10.24 -17.48 -5.19
CA LEU A 215 9.50 -16.75 -6.23
C LEU A 215 10.00 -15.32 -6.41
N GLY A 216 10.96 -14.85 -5.60
CA GLY A 216 11.46 -13.48 -5.63
C GLY A 216 10.50 -12.43 -5.07
N LEU A 217 9.44 -12.85 -4.36
CA LEU A 217 8.46 -11.96 -3.72
C LEU A 217 8.96 -11.39 -2.38
N LEU A 218 10.08 -11.89 -1.87
CA LEU A 218 10.69 -11.48 -0.61
C LEU A 218 12.20 -11.46 -0.76
N ASP A 219 12.85 -10.38 -0.34
CA ASP A 219 14.30 -10.30 -0.35
C ASP A 219 14.92 -11.24 0.70
N LYS A 220 16.20 -11.60 0.50
CA LYS A 220 16.88 -12.57 1.35
C LYS A 220 17.07 -12.08 2.79
N ALA A 221 17.23 -10.77 3.02
CA ALA A 221 17.45 -10.22 4.34
C ALA A 221 16.16 -10.25 5.16
N THR A 222 15.04 -9.79 4.57
CA THR A 222 13.72 -9.84 5.18
C THR A 222 13.26 -11.29 5.41
N ALA A 223 13.50 -12.19 4.45
CA ALA A 223 13.23 -13.61 4.63
C ALA A 223 14.01 -14.21 5.82
N LYS A 224 15.29 -13.85 5.98
CA LYS A 224 16.11 -14.29 7.11
C LYS A 224 15.55 -13.77 8.45
N ARG A 225 15.13 -12.51 8.49
CA ARG A 225 14.53 -11.87 9.66
C ARG A 225 13.18 -12.50 10.03
N HIS A 226 12.27 -12.65 9.08
CA HIS A 226 10.98 -13.30 9.30
C HIS A 226 11.14 -14.75 9.79
N ARG A 227 12.11 -15.50 9.25
CA ARG A 227 12.43 -16.85 9.77
C ARG A 227 12.88 -16.80 11.23
N ALA A 228 13.71 -15.82 11.61
CA ALA A 228 14.11 -15.65 13.00
C ALA A 228 12.93 -15.34 13.92
N VAL A 229 12.00 -14.50 13.48
CA VAL A 229 10.78 -14.15 14.20
C VAL A 229 9.88 -15.38 14.39
N LEU A 230 9.65 -16.17 13.34
CA LEU A 230 8.88 -17.42 13.44
C LEU A 230 9.56 -18.47 14.33
N SER A 231 10.89 -18.60 14.25
CA SER A 231 11.63 -19.49 15.15
C SER A 231 11.56 -19.03 16.61
N THR A 232 11.47 -17.71 16.86
CA THR A 232 11.24 -17.16 18.20
C THR A 232 9.82 -17.44 18.68
N ALA A 233 8.82 -17.32 17.80
CA ALA A 233 7.43 -17.66 18.09
C ALA A 233 7.27 -19.14 18.47
N ASP A 234 7.84 -20.05 17.67
CA ASP A 234 7.86 -21.48 17.96
C ASP A 234 8.57 -21.79 19.30
N ALA A 235 9.65 -21.08 19.60
CA ALA A 235 10.35 -21.22 20.88
C ALA A 235 9.49 -20.75 22.07
N LEU A 236 8.73 -19.66 21.93
CA LEU A 236 7.84 -19.17 22.98
C LEU A 236 6.73 -20.18 23.29
N ASP A 237 6.07 -20.73 22.27
CA ASP A 237 5.00 -21.71 22.45
C ASP A 237 5.49 -23.02 23.09
N ARG A 238 6.71 -23.45 22.72
CA ARG A 238 7.30 -24.68 23.26
C ARG A 238 7.91 -24.52 24.64
N ALA A 239 8.21 -23.30 25.09
CA ALA A 239 9.05 -23.05 26.27
C ALA A 239 8.59 -23.77 27.55
N GLU A 240 7.28 -23.98 27.71
CA GLU A 240 6.70 -24.62 28.90
C GLU A 240 6.65 -26.16 28.79
N HIS A 241 6.46 -26.70 27.59
CA HIS A 241 6.17 -28.13 27.37
C HIS A 241 7.34 -28.91 26.77
N ASP A 242 8.19 -28.25 25.97
CA ASP A 242 9.38 -28.80 25.31
C ASP A 242 10.54 -27.78 25.36
N PRO A 243 11.20 -27.62 26.53
CA PRO A 243 12.26 -26.62 26.71
C PRO A 243 13.49 -26.88 25.84
N GLU A 244 13.79 -28.14 25.50
CA GLU A 244 14.92 -28.51 24.63
C GLU A 244 14.64 -28.20 23.15
N GLY A 245 13.40 -28.40 22.68
CA GLY A 245 12.96 -27.91 21.38
C GLY A 245 12.94 -26.39 21.31
N ALA A 246 12.36 -25.74 22.33
CA ALA A 246 12.33 -24.28 22.43
C ALA A 246 13.73 -23.65 22.37
N LEU A 247 14.69 -24.25 23.08
CA LEU A 247 16.07 -23.78 23.08
C LEU A 247 16.71 -23.87 21.70
N ARG A 248 16.46 -24.94 20.95
CA ARG A 248 16.96 -25.11 19.57
C ARG A 248 16.39 -24.02 18.66
N SER A 249 15.06 -23.83 18.68
CA SER A 249 14.38 -22.80 17.88
C SER A 249 14.88 -21.38 18.24
N ALA A 250 15.05 -21.08 19.53
CA ALA A 250 15.58 -19.78 19.98
C ALA A 250 17.04 -19.56 19.55
N GLN A 251 17.89 -20.59 19.62
CA GLN A 251 19.28 -20.49 19.16
C GLN A 251 19.36 -20.29 17.64
N ASP A 252 18.51 -20.94 16.87
CA ASP A 252 18.44 -20.76 15.43
C ASP A 252 17.94 -19.36 15.07
N ALA A 253 16.96 -18.83 15.79
CA ALA A 253 16.54 -17.44 15.67
C ALA A 253 17.70 -16.46 15.91
N VAL A 254 18.48 -16.63 16.99
CA VAL A 254 19.64 -15.77 17.30
C VAL A 254 20.74 -15.86 16.23
N LYS A 255 20.95 -17.03 15.61
CA LYS A 255 21.90 -17.15 14.49
C LYS A 255 21.41 -16.39 13.25
N LEU A 256 20.11 -16.39 13.02
CA LEU A 256 19.48 -15.74 11.86
C LEU A 256 19.43 -14.22 12.04
N ALA A 257 18.98 -13.73 13.20
CA ALA A 257 18.89 -12.32 13.56
C ALA A 257 19.47 -12.09 14.97
N PRO A 258 20.79 -11.85 15.09
CA PRO A 258 21.44 -11.59 16.38
C PRO A 258 20.97 -10.32 17.10
N ASP A 259 20.39 -9.38 16.34
CA ASP A 259 19.81 -8.12 16.77
C ASP A 259 18.36 -8.27 17.27
N LEU A 260 17.72 -9.42 17.05
CA LEU A 260 16.37 -9.69 17.54
C LEU A 260 16.38 -9.95 19.06
N VAL A 261 16.19 -8.88 19.83
CA VAL A 261 16.14 -8.88 21.29
C VAL A 261 15.30 -10.03 21.90
N PRO A 262 14.03 -10.25 21.52
CA PRO A 262 13.20 -11.30 22.14
C PRO A 262 13.79 -12.71 21.94
N ALA A 263 14.45 -12.97 20.81
CA ALA A 263 15.12 -14.24 20.57
C ALA A 263 16.31 -14.44 21.52
N ALA A 264 17.14 -13.41 21.68
CA ALA A 264 18.30 -13.44 22.56
C ALA A 264 17.91 -13.56 24.04
N ALA A 265 16.88 -12.82 24.47
CA ALA A 265 16.34 -12.89 25.83
C ALA A 265 15.79 -14.29 26.14
N LEU A 266 14.97 -14.87 25.25
CA LEU A 266 14.42 -16.21 25.41
C LEU A 266 15.51 -17.28 25.44
N ALA A 267 16.47 -17.23 24.50
CA ALA A 267 17.60 -18.17 24.48
C ALA A 267 18.43 -18.07 25.77
N GLY A 268 18.71 -16.86 26.25
CA GLY A 268 19.42 -16.63 27.51
C GLY A 268 18.69 -17.22 28.72
N LYS A 269 17.37 -17.01 28.81
CA LYS A 269 16.52 -17.56 29.87
C LYS A 269 16.49 -19.09 29.86
N LEU A 270 16.35 -19.71 28.69
CA LEU A 270 16.34 -21.17 28.54
C LEU A 270 17.72 -21.79 28.88
N LEU A 271 18.81 -21.17 28.45
CA LEU A 271 20.18 -21.61 28.78
C LEU A 271 20.49 -21.45 30.27
N SER A 272 20.05 -20.36 30.89
CA SER A 272 20.16 -20.14 32.33
C SER A 272 19.48 -21.27 33.11
N ARG A 273 18.23 -21.61 32.75
CA ARG A 273 17.47 -22.72 33.36
C ARG A 273 18.15 -24.08 33.17
N ARG A 274 18.79 -24.30 32.03
CA ARG A 274 19.58 -25.51 31.76
C ARG A 274 20.91 -25.57 32.52
N GLY A 275 21.38 -24.44 33.07
CA GLY A 275 22.67 -24.32 33.76
C GLY A 275 23.85 -23.89 32.88
N ASP A 276 23.62 -23.61 31.59
CA ASP A 276 24.64 -23.19 30.62
C ASP A 276 24.94 -21.68 30.71
N LEU A 277 25.31 -21.22 31.91
CA LEU A 277 25.45 -19.79 32.25
C LEU A 277 26.40 -19.03 31.32
N ARG A 278 27.54 -19.64 30.97
CA ARG A 278 28.54 -19.01 30.10
C ARG A 278 27.97 -18.71 28.70
N ARG A 279 27.17 -19.63 28.17
CA ARG A 279 26.56 -19.49 26.85
C ARG A 279 25.42 -18.48 26.87
N ALA A 280 24.61 -18.52 27.93
CA ALA A 280 23.55 -17.54 28.18
C ALA A 280 24.11 -16.11 28.24
N ALA A 281 25.14 -15.88 29.07
CA ALA A 281 25.82 -14.58 29.17
C ALA A 281 26.33 -14.10 27.81
N LYS A 282 27.00 -14.98 27.05
CA LYS A 282 27.55 -14.61 25.74
C LYS A 282 26.48 -14.14 24.75
N ILE A 283 25.33 -14.82 24.69
CA ILE A 283 24.23 -14.44 23.79
C ILE A 283 23.63 -13.10 24.21
N VAL A 284 23.33 -12.94 25.50
CA VAL A 284 22.70 -11.72 26.02
C VAL A 284 23.63 -10.51 25.88
N GLU A 285 24.92 -10.65 26.20
CA GLU A 285 25.90 -9.57 26.03
C GLU A 285 26.10 -9.20 24.55
N ALA A 286 26.00 -10.16 23.62
CA ALA A 286 26.10 -9.87 22.20
C ALA A 286 24.92 -9.02 21.72
N ALA A 287 23.70 -9.41 22.06
CA ALA A 287 22.50 -8.63 21.73
C ALA A 287 22.50 -7.25 22.42
N TRP A 288 22.96 -7.20 23.68
CA TRP A 288 23.03 -5.95 24.46
C TRP A 288 23.95 -4.90 23.83
N ARG A 289 25.08 -5.30 23.22
CA ARG A 289 25.97 -4.35 22.54
C ARG A 289 25.31 -3.70 21.32
N SER A 290 24.37 -4.38 20.68
CA SER A 290 23.62 -3.87 19.53
C SER A 290 22.44 -3.00 19.98
N GLN A 291 21.66 -3.50 20.94
CA GLN A 291 20.45 -2.83 21.43
C GLN A 291 20.27 -3.12 22.94
N PRO A 292 20.75 -2.22 23.83
CA PRO A 292 20.45 -2.31 25.26
C PRO A 292 18.94 -2.28 25.51
N HIS A 293 18.41 -3.30 26.19
CA HIS A 293 16.96 -3.51 26.34
C HIS A 293 16.58 -4.11 27.70
N PRO A 294 15.47 -3.70 28.34
CA PRO A 294 15.07 -4.19 29.67
C PRO A 294 15.01 -5.73 29.77
N ASP A 295 14.42 -6.42 28.80
CA ASP A 295 14.34 -7.89 28.79
C ASP A 295 15.72 -8.58 28.84
N LEU A 296 16.73 -8.01 28.16
CA LEU A 296 18.09 -8.52 28.20
C LEU A 296 18.73 -8.28 29.58
N ALA A 297 18.48 -7.11 30.17
CA ALA A 297 18.94 -6.80 31.53
C ALA A 297 18.31 -7.78 32.53
N GLU A 298 17.00 -8.02 32.47
CA GLU A 298 16.31 -8.94 33.36
C GLU A 298 16.93 -10.36 33.30
N VAL A 299 17.18 -10.87 32.09
CA VAL A 299 17.78 -12.19 31.90
C VAL A 299 19.23 -12.22 32.41
N TYR A 300 20.02 -11.18 32.15
CA TYR A 300 21.43 -11.14 32.57
C TYR A 300 21.57 -11.02 34.09
N LEU A 301 20.74 -10.20 34.74
CA LEU A 301 20.77 -10.01 36.19
C LEU A 301 20.37 -11.30 36.93
N ASN A 302 19.39 -12.02 36.39
CA ASN A 302 18.88 -13.28 36.94
C ASN A 302 19.54 -14.54 36.36
N LEU A 303 20.69 -14.40 35.69
CA LEU A 303 21.37 -15.49 34.99
C LEU A 303 21.65 -16.71 35.89
N ARG A 304 22.08 -16.48 37.13
CA ARG A 304 22.29 -17.52 38.13
C ARG A 304 21.19 -17.41 39.21
N PRO A 305 20.34 -18.44 39.36
CA PRO A 305 19.41 -18.51 40.48
C PRO A 305 20.14 -18.53 41.82
N GLY A 306 19.68 -17.75 42.79
CA GLY A 306 20.24 -17.69 44.15
C GLY A 306 21.28 -16.60 44.40
N ASP A 307 21.62 -15.78 43.39
CA ASP A 307 22.55 -14.67 43.59
C ASP A 307 21.98 -13.57 44.50
N SER A 308 22.84 -13.00 45.34
CA SER A 308 22.48 -11.90 46.23
C SER A 308 22.18 -10.61 45.43
N GLY A 309 21.51 -9.64 46.05
CA GLY A 309 21.30 -8.33 45.44
C GLY A 309 22.62 -7.69 44.99
N LEU A 310 23.65 -7.75 45.83
CA LEU A 310 24.99 -7.21 45.52
C LEU A 310 25.65 -7.91 44.33
N ASP A 311 25.42 -9.21 44.15
CA ASP A 311 25.92 -9.94 42.98
C ASP A 311 25.17 -9.55 41.70
N ARG A 312 23.86 -9.31 41.79
CA ARG A 312 23.08 -8.72 40.69
C ARG A 312 23.57 -7.31 40.35
N LEU A 313 23.88 -6.48 41.35
CA LEU A 313 24.46 -5.15 41.14
C LEU A 313 25.81 -5.21 40.40
N LYS A 314 26.72 -6.11 40.78
CA LYS A 314 27.99 -6.32 40.05
C LYS A 314 27.76 -6.72 38.58
N ARG A 315 26.72 -7.53 38.31
CA ARG A 315 26.33 -7.86 36.93
C ARG A 315 25.76 -6.66 36.19
N ALA A 316 24.93 -5.84 36.83
CA ALA A 316 24.43 -4.60 36.25
C ALA A 316 25.57 -3.65 35.85
N GLU A 317 26.59 -3.52 36.70
CA GLU A 317 27.79 -2.73 36.39
C GLU A 317 28.58 -3.29 35.21
N THR A 318 28.66 -4.62 35.10
CA THR A 318 29.28 -5.28 33.95
C THR A 318 28.51 -4.98 32.67
N LEU A 319 27.18 -5.04 32.72
CA LEU A 319 26.29 -4.77 31.60
C LEU A 319 26.35 -3.29 31.18
N PHE A 320 26.42 -2.37 32.15
CA PHE A 320 26.59 -0.94 31.88
C PHE A 320 27.90 -0.62 31.15
N LYS A 321 29.02 -1.27 31.52
CA LYS A 321 30.30 -1.12 30.81
C LYS A 321 30.20 -1.52 29.32
N LEU A 322 29.29 -2.43 28.98
CA LEU A 322 29.03 -2.86 27.61
C LEU A 322 28.04 -1.97 26.85
N SER A 323 27.29 -1.11 27.54
CA SER A 323 26.18 -0.32 26.99
C SER A 323 26.59 0.97 26.26
N ASN A 324 27.89 1.29 26.23
CA ASN A 324 28.42 2.56 25.69
C ASN A 324 27.68 3.81 26.21
N GLY A 325 27.27 3.80 27.49
CA GLY A 325 26.57 4.92 28.12
C GLY A 325 25.07 4.99 27.86
N ALA A 326 24.45 3.96 27.26
CA ALA A 326 23.02 3.93 27.04
C ALA A 326 22.21 4.03 28.36
N PRO A 327 21.04 4.70 28.35
CA PRO A 327 20.23 4.93 29.54
C PRO A 327 19.79 3.63 30.21
N GLU A 328 19.52 2.57 29.43
CA GLU A 328 19.09 1.27 29.96
C GLU A 328 20.13 0.62 30.88
N GLY A 329 21.43 0.83 30.61
CA GLY A 329 22.49 0.33 31.48
C GLY A 329 22.49 1.01 32.86
N ARG A 330 22.18 2.32 32.90
CA ARG A 330 22.04 3.06 34.16
C ARG A 330 20.81 2.63 34.94
N LEU A 331 19.69 2.41 34.25
CA LEU A 331 18.46 1.89 34.85
C LEU A 331 18.64 0.49 35.45
N ALA A 332 19.43 -0.37 34.79
CA ALA A 332 19.78 -1.68 35.32
C ALA A 332 20.60 -1.58 36.63
N ILE A 333 21.57 -0.66 36.71
CA ILE A 333 22.32 -0.37 37.94
C ILE A 333 21.39 0.16 39.03
N ALA A 334 20.60 1.19 38.72
CA ALA A 334 19.71 1.83 39.69
C ALA A 334 18.75 0.83 40.33
N ARG A 335 18.08 -0.01 39.52
CA ARG A 335 17.20 -1.07 40.01
C ARG A 335 17.93 -2.07 40.91
N SER A 336 19.10 -2.55 40.48
CA SER A 336 19.87 -3.55 41.24
C SER A 336 20.44 -2.97 42.54
N ALA A 337 20.81 -1.69 42.54
CA ALA A 337 21.29 -0.97 43.71
C ALA A 337 20.17 -0.75 44.73
N LEU A 338 18.97 -0.38 44.27
CA LEU A 338 17.77 -0.28 45.12
C LEU A 338 17.43 -1.62 45.80
N GLU A 339 17.41 -2.73 45.05
CA GLU A 339 17.18 -4.07 45.60
C GLU A 339 18.22 -4.45 46.66
N SER A 340 19.44 -3.92 46.52
CA SER A 340 20.57 -4.18 47.43
C SER A 340 20.68 -3.18 48.58
N ARG A 341 19.80 -2.17 48.62
CA ARG A 341 19.85 -1.03 49.56
C ARG A 341 21.13 -0.18 49.46
N GLU A 342 21.75 -0.15 48.30
CA GLU A 342 22.88 0.71 47.97
C GLU A 342 22.35 2.05 47.41
N PHE A 343 21.77 2.87 48.29
CA PHE A 343 21.00 4.05 47.87
C PHE A 343 21.84 5.12 47.17
N ASP A 344 23.07 5.36 47.63
CA ASP A 344 23.99 6.32 46.99
C ASP A 344 24.32 5.90 45.56
N ARG A 345 24.62 4.60 45.36
CA ARG A 345 24.86 4.03 44.02
C ARG A 345 23.64 4.17 43.10
N ALA A 346 22.43 3.97 43.64
CA ALA A 346 21.20 4.13 42.87
C ALA A 346 21.01 5.60 42.45
N ARG A 347 21.27 6.55 43.35
CA ARG A 347 21.20 7.98 43.08
C ARG A 347 22.20 8.41 42.00
N ASP A 348 23.46 8.01 42.14
CA ASP A 348 24.53 8.33 41.18
C ASP A 348 24.22 7.75 39.78
N ALA A 349 23.58 6.58 39.72
CA ALA A 349 23.18 5.98 38.45
C ALA A 349 22.03 6.74 37.77
N LEU A 350 21.08 7.27 38.56
CA LEU A 350 19.90 7.99 38.05
C LEU A 350 20.19 9.45 37.72
N GLU A 351 21.13 10.11 38.41
CA GLU A 351 21.43 11.53 38.26
C GLU A 351 21.59 11.99 36.79
N PRO A 352 22.36 11.29 35.93
CA PRO A 352 22.49 11.69 34.52
C PRO A 352 21.17 11.61 33.72
N LEU A 353 20.21 10.81 34.16
CA LEU A 353 18.91 10.63 33.50
C LEU A 353 17.88 11.69 33.92
N LEU A 354 18.21 12.54 34.90
CA LEU A 354 17.32 13.60 35.39
C LEU A 354 17.45 14.91 34.60
N ALA A 355 18.55 15.11 33.89
CA ALA A 355 18.85 16.36 33.17
C ALA A 355 17.92 16.59 31.96
N ASP A 356 17.66 15.53 31.18
CA ASP A 356 16.91 15.60 29.91
C ASP A 356 15.52 14.98 30.07
N ARG A 357 14.57 15.75 30.63
CA ARG A 357 13.14 15.39 30.83
C ARG A 357 12.96 13.90 31.23
N PRO A 358 13.10 13.54 32.52
CA PRO A 358 13.14 12.14 32.95
C PRO A 358 11.89 11.37 32.52
N THR A 359 12.08 10.13 32.05
CA THR A 359 10.96 9.25 31.69
C THR A 359 10.15 8.87 32.92
N MET A 360 8.95 8.34 32.69
CA MET A 360 8.09 7.81 33.75
C MET A 360 8.82 6.80 34.63
N ARG A 361 9.56 5.85 34.05
CA ARG A 361 10.34 4.83 34.78
C ARG A 361 11.45 5.44 35.63
N VAL A 362 12.14 6.47 35.15
CA VAL A 362 13.15 7.20 35.95
C VAL A 362 12.50 7.88 37.16
N CYS A 363 11.37 8.56 36.96
CA CYS A 363 10.63 9.21 38.05
C CYS A 363 10.13 8.21 39.10
N LEU A 364 9.64 7.04 38.65
CA LEU A 364 9.20 5.96 39.55
C LEU A 364 10.38 5.40 40.36
N LEU A 365 11.53 5.15 39.73
CA LEU A 365 12.73 4.69 40.45
C LEU A 365 13.24 5.71 41.47
N MET A 366 13.18 7.02 41.16
CA MET A 366 13.50 8.08 42.12
C MET A 366 12.51 8.12 43.29
N SER A 367 11.22 7.90 43.03
CA SER A 367 10.20 7.77 44.07
C SER A 367 10.48 6.57 44.98
N ASP A 368 10.82 5.41 44.39
CA ASP A 368 11.14 4.19 45.13
C ASP A 368 12.41 4.36 45.97
N LEU A 369 13.42 5.06 45.45
CA LEU A 369 14.65 5.42 46.18
C LEU A 369 14.34 6.25 47.43
N GLU A 370 13.63 7.37 47.27
CA GLU A 370 13.30 8.27 48.39
C GLU A 370 12.44 7.56 49.45
N GLN A 371 11.54 6.68 49.02
CA GLN A 371 10.71 5.90 49.93
C GLN A 371 11.49 4.81 50.68
N ALA A 372 12.41 4.13 50.00
CA ALA A 372 13.21 3.07 50.61
C ALA A 372 14.21 3.61 51.63
N GLU A 373 14.78 4.80 51.40
CA GLU A 373 15.78 5.40 52.28
C GLU A 373 15.17 6.20 53.44
N HIS A 374 14.12 6.99 53.18
CA HIS A 374 13.57 7.96 54.13
C HIS A 374 12.13 7.66 54.57
N GLY A 375 11.51 6.61 54.04
CA GLY A 375 10.10 6.28 54.27
C GLY A 375 9.15 7.16 53.44
N SER A 376 7.86 7.18 53.79
CA SER A 376 6.84 7.93 53.05
C SER A 376 6.97 9.45 53.24
N THR A 377 7.90 10.06 52.50
CA THR A 377 8.19 11.51 52.54
C THR A 377 7.42 12.28 51.47
N GLY A 378 7.42 13.62 51.59
CA GLY A 378 6.88 14.51 50.56
C GLY A 378 7.61 14.41 49.21
N LYS A 379 8.93 14.14 49.23
CA LYS A 379 9.76 14.03 48.02
C LYS A 379 9.39 12.82 47.16
N GLY A 380 9.14 11.66 47.78
CA GLY A 380 8.65 10.48 47.05
C GLY A 380 7.32 10.76 46.33
N ARG A 381 6.38 11.44 47.01
CA ARG A 381 5.10 11.87 46.40
C ARG A 381 5.28 12.89 45.29
N GLU A 382 6.23 13.79 45.42
CA GLU A 382 6.58 14.74 44.37
C GLU A 382 7.05 14.02 43.10
N TRP A 383 7.92 13.01 43.23
CA TRP A 383 8.36 12.19 42.11
C TRP A 383 7.23 11.37 41.47
N LEU A 384 6.31 10.83 42.28
CA LEU A 384 5.09 10.20 41.76
C LEU A 384 4.24 11.19 40.96
N ALA A 385 4.06 12.42 41.47
CA ALA A 385 3.31 13.46 40.75
C ALA A 385 4.01 13.84 39.43
N ARG A 386 5.35 13.91 39.41
CA ARG A 386 6.14 14.15 38.20
C ARG A 386 5.99 13.02 37.19
N ALA A 387 5.98 11.76 37.64
CA ALA A 387 5.83 10.58 36.77
C ALA A 387 4.54 10.62 35.94
N THR A 388 3.45 11.19 36.46
CA THR A 388 2.15 11.29 35.73
C THR A 388 2.21 12.16 34.47
N ARG A 389 3.17 13.09 34.39
CA ARG A 389 3.38 14.02 33.26
C ARG A 389 4.69 13.76 32.50
N ALA A 390 5.44 12.75 32.94
CA ALA A 390 6.69 12.36 32.33
C ALA A 390 6.45 11.66 30.98
N PRO A 391 7.39 11.77 30.01
CA PRO A 391 7.35 10.97 28.79
C PRO A 391 7.28 9.48 29.12
N ARG A 392 6.56 8.73 28.28
CA ARG A 392 6.51 7.27 28.39
C ARG A 392 7.84 6.66 27.98
N ASP A 393 8.24 5.60 28.68
CA ASP A 393 9.37 4.79 28.27
C ASP A 393 9.08 4.06 26.95
N PRO A 394 10.13 3.66 26.22
CA PRO A 394 9.97 2.75 25.10
C PRO A 394 9.20 1.48 25.49
N ALA A 395 8.30 1.06 24.61
CA ALA A 395 7.51 -0.14 24.72
C ALA A 395 7.42 -0.83 23.35
N TRP A 396 6.89 -2.05 23.30
CA TRP A 396 6.62 -2.72 22.04
C TRP A 396 5.34 -2.14 21.42
N ILE A 397 5.44 -1.61 20.21
CA ILE A 397 4.31 -0.99 19.51
C ILE A 397 4.07 -1.68 18.17
N ALA A 398 2.84 -2.11 17.90
CA ALA A 398 2.41 -2.61 16.60
C ALA A 398 1.02 -2.08 16.27
N ASP A 399 0.88 -1.41 15.11
CA ASP A 399 -0.40 -0.95 14.57
C ASP A 399 -1.27 -0.16 15.58
N GLY A 400 -0.62 0.72 16.36
CA GLY A 400 -1.27 1.54 17.40
C GLY A 400 -1.50 0.83 18.74
N VAL A 401 -1.20 -0.47 18.84
CA VAL A 401 -1.26 -1.22 20.10
C VAL A 401 0.08 -1.16 20.81
N VAL A 402 0.07 -0.65 22.05
CA VAL A 402 1.22 -0.65 22.95
C VAL A 402 1.16 -1.90 23.82
N SER A 403 2.27 -2.63 23.92
CA SER A 403 2.43 -3.85 24.70
C SER A 403 3.72 -3.81 25.50
N ASP A 404 3.68 -4.33 26.72
CA ASP A 404 4.87 -4.54 27.54
C ASP A 404 5.69 -5.75 27.06
N HIS A 405 5.05 -6.69 26.36
CA HIS A 405 5.67 -7.91 25.88
C HIS A 405 5.70 -7.93 24.36
N TRP A 406 6.81 -8.40 23.81
CA TRP A 406 6.92 -8.64 22.37
C TRP A 406 5.99 -9.79 21.94
N ALA A 407 5.39 -9.65 20.76
CA ALA A 407 4.70 -10.73 20.07
C ALA A 407 5.17 -10.82 18.62
N PRO A 408 5.14 -12.02 18.00
CA PRO A 408 5.61 -12.20 16.63
C PRO A 408 4.67 -11.59 15.59
N ILE A 409 3.39 -11.43 15.92
CA ILE A 409 2.34 -10.95 15.02
C ILE A 409 1.57 -9.78 15.66
N SER A 410 1.13 -8.84 14.82
CA SER A 410 0.21 -7.78 15.26
C SER A 410 -1.16 -8.36 15.62
N PRO A 411 -1.75 -7.96 16.77
CA PRO A 411 -3.11 -8.36 17.13
C PRO A 411 -4.19 -7.70 16.26
N VAL A 412 -3.86 -6.62 15.54
CA VAL A 412 -4.83 -5.87 14.71
C VAL A 412 -4.79 -6.35 13.27
N THR A 413 -3.61 -6.36 12.66
CA THR A 413 -3.47 -6.65 11.23
C THR A 413 -3.17 -8.11 10.94
N GLY A 414 -2.58 -8.84 11.90
CA GLY A 414 -2.01 -10.18 11.70
C GLY A 414 -0.61 -10.17 11.06
N ARG A 415 -0.05 -8.98 10.76
CA ARG A 415 1.26 -8.83 10.11
C ARG A 415 2.37 -9.39 11.00
N LEU A 416 3.27 -10.17 10.40
CA LEU A 416 4.48 -10.69 11.03
C LEU A 416 5.52 -9.58 11.27
N ASP A 417 6.28 -9.67 12.35
CA ASP A 417 7.38 -8.74 12.70
C ASP A 417 6.93 -7.27 12.76
N ALA A 418 5.68 -7.04 13.18
CA ALA A 418 5.09 -5.70 13.25
C ALA A 418 5.49 -4.91 14.50
N PHE A 419 5.94 -5.59 15.56
CA PHE A 419 6.28 -4.95 16.83
C PHE A 419 7.64 -4.26 16.78
N VAL A 420 7.65 -2.95 17.04
CA VAL A 420 8.85 -2.11 17.09
C VAL A 420 9.03 -1.58 18.51
N TRP A 421 10.27 -1.56 19.00
CA TRP A 421 10.62 -0.99 20.30
C TRP A 421 10.87 0.51 20.18
N GLN A 422 9.94 1.33 20.65
CA GLN A 422 10.03 2.79 20.57
C GLN A 422 9.17 3.48 21.64
N ALA A 423 9.46 4.76 21.92
CA ALA A 423 8.62 5.56 22.81
C ALA A 423 7.25 5.81 22.16
N PRO A 424 6.13 5.51 22.86
CA PRO A 424 4.81 5.87 22.37
C PRO A 424 4.69 7.38 22.15
N PRO A 425 4.01 7.84 21.10
CA PRO A 425 3.75 9.27 20.92
C PRO A 425 2.94 9.80 22.12
N ASP A 426 3.26 11.02 22.57
CA ASP A 426 2.60 11.68 23.72
C ASP A 426 1.09 11.92 23.49
N VAL A 427 0.61 11.75 22.26
CA VAL A 427 -0.81 11.83 21.88
C VAL A 427 -1.35 10.43 21.62
N LEU A 428 -2.33 10.01 22.41
CA LEU A 428 -3.10 8.79 22.15
C LEU A 428 -3.93 9.01 20.86
N ILE A 429 -3.42 8.56 19.72
CA ILE A 429 -4.19 8.49 18.47
C ILE A 429 -4.86 7.11 18.44
N ALA A 430 -6.19 7.08 18.39
CA ALA A 430 -6.93 5.84 18.16
C ALA A 430 -6.63 5.30 16.74
N PRO A 431 -6.56 3.98 16.52
CA PRO A 431 -6.36 3.44 15.18
C PRO A 431 -7.53 3.83 14.27
N GLU A 432 -7.29 4.67 13.26
CA GLU A 432 -8.21 4.81 12.13
C GLU A 432 -8.02 3.57 11.24
N ILE A 433 -9.02 2.71 11.17
CA ILE A 433 -9.09 1.67 10.14
C ILE A 433 -9.51 2.38 8.85
N THR A 434 -8.54 2.95 8.12
CA THR A 434 -8.76 3.50 6.78
C THR A 434 -9.06 2.36 5.80
N MET A 435 -10.34 2.10 5.57
CA MET A 435 -10.85 1.15 4.59
C MET A 435 -10.62 1.71 3.17
N HIS A 436 -9.53 1.30 2.52
CA HIS A 436 -9.34 1.55 1.09
C HIS A 436 -10.01 0.45 0.26
N ASP A 437 -10.20 0.71 -1.04
CA ASP A 437 -10.83 -0.23 -1.98
C ASP A 437 -9.86 -1.39 -2.34
N ASP A 438 -9.70 -2.31 -1.40
CA ASP A 438 -8.66 -3.36 -1.37
C ASP A 438 -8.68 -4.36 -2.55
N VAL A 439 -9.64 -4.30 -3.47
CA VAL A 439 -9.65 -5.21 -4.62
C VAL A 439 -8.75 -4.71 -5.74
N THR A 440 -8.52 -3.39 -5.82
CA THR A 440 -7.66 -2.77 -6.84
C THR A 440 -6.60 -1.81 -6.29
N ALA A 441 -6.63 -1.49 -5.00
CA ALA A 441 -5.82 -0.42 -4.40
C ALA A 441 -4.35 -0.77 -4.03
N ASP A 442 -3.86 -2.00 -4.23
CA ASP A 442 -2.46 -2.37 -3.92
C ASP A 442 -1.40 -1.81 -4.91
N ILE A 443 -1.68 -0.72 -5.62
CA ILE A 443 -0.72 -0.18 -6.60
C ILE A 443 0.32 0.73 -5.95
N ASP A 444 0.07 1.36 -4.80
CA ASP A 444 1.08 2.19 -4.13
C ASP A 444 0.88 2.20 -2.61
N ASP A 445 1.68 1.40 -1.89
CA ASP A 445 1.78 1.46 -0.43
C ASP A 445 3.17 2.01 -0.05
N GLU A 446 3.39 3.29 -0.35
CA GLU A 446 4.41 4.12 0.29
C GLU A 446 3.70 5.05 1.29
N PRO A 447 4.13 5.12 2.56
CA PRO A 447 3.47 5.93 3.58
C PRO A 447 3.55 7.41 3.21
N ARG A 448 2.43 7.96 2.74
CA ARG A 448 2.27 9.38 2.49
C ARG A 448 2.36 10.14 3.81
N ALA A 449 3.47 10.82 4.03
CA ALA A 449 3.61 11.75 5.14
C ALA A 449 2.48 12.80 5.08
N LEU A 450 1.61 12.81 6.08
CA LEU A 450 0.57 13.81 6.23
C LEU A 450 1.22 15.17 6.48
N PRO A 451 0.77 16.25 5.81
CA PRO A 451 1.26 17.59 6.09
C PRO A 451 0.81 17.99 7.51
N VAL A 452 1.77 18.38 8.34
CA VAL A 452 1.52 18.99 9.64
C VAL A 452 0.65 20.23 9.42
N ALA A 453 -0.57 20.22 9.97
CA ALA A 453 -1.47 21.36 9.94
C ALA A 453 -0.80 22.55 10.64
N ALA A 454 -0.59 23.62 9.88
CA ALA A 454 -0.16 24.90 10.41
C ALA A 454 -1.23 25.44 11.37
N ALA A 455 -0.80 25.91 12.54
CA ALA A 455 -1.65 26.53 13.53
C ALA A 455 -2.35 27.76 12.93
N GLU A 456 -3.68 27.78 13.02
CA GLU A 456 -4.52 28.89 12.59
C GLU A 456 -4.64 29.89 13.75
N GLU A 457 -4.22 31.14 13.52
CA GLU A 457 -4.37 32.25 14.45
C GLU A 457 -5.87 32.62 14.65
N PRO A 458 -6.30 32.98 15.88
CA PRO A 458 -7.71 33.27 16.13
C PRO A 458 -8.10 34.68 15.67
N GLN A 459 -9.12 34.75 14.80
CA GLN A 459 -9.87 35.98 14.53
C GLN A 459 -10.85 36.33 15.68
N PRO A 460 -11.17 37.63 15.91
CA PRO A 460 -11.96 38.05 17.06
C PRO A 460 -13.47 37.86 16.83
N ALA A 461 -14.16 37.32 17.84
CA ALA A 461 -15.60 37.15 17.88
C ALA A 461 -16.33 38.50 17.99
N MET A 462 -17.35 38.67 17.14
CA MET A 462 -18.27 39.80 17.14
C MET A 462 -19.46 39.54 18.08
N ALA A 463 -19.98 40.64 18.61
CA ALA A 463 -20.89 40.79 19.74
C ALA A 463 -22.26 40.09 19.64
N ALA A 464 -22.81 39.74 20.81
CA ALA A 464 -24.24 39.72 21.05
C ALA A 464 -24.55 40.33 22.43
N ALA A 465 -25.39 41.37 22.40
CA ALA A 465 -25.80 42.20 23.52
C ALA A 465 -26.90 41.56 24.37
N SER A 466 -26.92 41.87 25.67
CA SER A 466 -28.15 42.10 26.44
C SER A 466 -27.82 42.82 27.74
N ALA A 467 -28.36 44.05 27.88
CA ALA A 467 -28.46 44.79 29.14
C ALA A 467 -29.80 44.48 29.82
N PRO A 468 -29.94 44.75 31.13
CA PRO A 468 -30.50 46.04 31.53
C PRO A 468 -29.84 46.70 32.76
N GLU A 469 -29.93 48.04 32.78
CA GLU A 469 -29.56 49.05 33.80
C GLU A 469 -30.63 49.20 34.93
N PRO A 470 -30.58 50.18 35.88
CA PRO A 470 -29.50 50.66 36.77
C PRO A 470 -29.99 51.04 38.21
N VAL A 471 -29.12 51.21 39.22
CA VAL A 471 -29.37 52.09 40.42
C VAL A 471 -28.02 52.59 41.01
N PRO A 472 -27.88 53.83 41.54
CA PRO A 472 -26.62 54.60 41.55
C PRO A 472 -25.95 54.86 42.93
N ALA A 473 -24.62 55.07 42.90
CA ALA A 473 -23.73 55.96 43.72
C ALA A 473 -23.74 55.85 45.28
N PRO A 474 -22.80 56.45 46.08
CA PRO A 474 -21.71 57.38 45.72
C PRO A 474 -20.35 57.23 46.49
N VAL A 475 -19.27 57.85 45.94
CA VAL A 475 -18.01 58.47 46.50
C VAL A 475 -17.42 58.01 47.86
N GLU A 476 -16.09 57.87 48.07
CA GLU A 476 -15.03 58.93 48.17
C GLU A 476 -13.61 58.30 48.43
N PRO A 477 -12.46 59.04 48.55
CA PRO A 477 -11.30 58.88 47.66
C PRO A 477 -9.94 58.71 48.41
N VAL A 478 -8.89 59.45 47.99
CA VAL A 478 -7.44 59.48 48.35
C VAL A 478 -6.55 58.35 47.80
N SER A 479 -5.37 58.56 47.23
CA SER A 479 -4.52 59.75 47.10
C SER A 479 -3.58 59.62 45.89
N THR A 480 -3.39 60.75 45.23
CA THR A 480 -2.36 61.20 44.29
C THR A 480 -0.94 60.73 44.59
N VAL A 481 -0.18 60.35 43.55
CA VAL A 481 1.11 61.00 43.20
C VAL A 481 1.25 61.03 41.68
N GLU A 482 1.44 62.25 41.19
CA GLU A 482 1.70 62.71 39.84
C GLU A 482 3.22 62.88 39.63
N ALA A 483 3.77 62.38 38.52
CA ALA A 483 4.97 62.89 37.85
C ALA A 483 5.19 62.04 36.58
N ALA A 484 4.76 62.52 35.42
CA ALA A 484 5.52 63.40 34.52
C ALA A 484 6.43 62.60 33.57
N TRP A 485 5.98 62.56 32.30
CA TRP A 485 6.69 62.08 31.12
C TRP A 485 7.96 62.89 30.86
N PRO A 486 8.90 62.31 30.08
CA PRO A 486 9.08 62.88 28.73
C PRO A 486 9.21 61.81 27.63
N GLU A 487 8.48 62.02 26.54
CA GLU A 487 8.85 61.62 25.17
C GLU A 487 9.80 62.69 24.57
N PRO A 488 10.28 62.58 23.32
CA PRO A 488 10.93 61.45 22.63
C PRO A 488 12.23 61.90 21.93
N SER A 489 13.11 60.97 21.54
CA SER A 489 14.20 61.27 20.59
C SER A 489 14.11 60.33 19.38
N LYS A 490 13.77 60.93 18.24
CA LYS A 490 13.89 60.42 16.87
C LYS A 490 15.36 60.37 16.45
N GLU A 491 15.72 59.32 15.71
CA GLU A 491 16.74 59.23 14.65
C GLU A 491 16.74 57.75 14.21
N GLU A 492 16.79 57.32 12.96
CA GLU A 492 16.83 57.97 11.66
C GLU A 492 16.48 56.88 10.62
N GLU A 493 15.74 57.27 9.60
CA GLU A 493 15.16 56.42 8.56
C GLU A 493 16.15 56.28 7.39
N THR A 494 16.41 55.07 6.89
CA THR A 494 17.02 54.86 5.56
C THR A 494 16.23 53.83 4.75
N PRO A 495 16.16 53.99 3.41
CA PRO A 495 14.98 53.61 2.65
C PRO A 495 15.11 52.28 1.89
N HIS A 496 13.98 51.58 1.78
CA HIS A 496 13.79 50.41 0.93
C HIS A 496 13.91 50.73 -0.57
N PRO A 497 14.57 49.88 -1.38
CA PRO A 497 14.46 49.93 -2.83
C PRO A 497 13.28 49.09 -3.34
N LYS A 498 12.37 49.70 -4.11
CA LYS A 498 11.44 49.02 -5.02
C LYS A 498 12.07 48.92 -6.42
N PRO A 499 11.94 47.78 -7.10
CA PRO A 499 11.66 47.74 -8.54
C PRO A 499 10.53 46.73 -8.83
N GLY A 500 9.41 47.04 -9.48
CA GLY A 500 9.25 47.38 -10.91
C GLY A 500 8.30 46.31 -11.53
N PRO A 501 7.31 46.67 -12.38
CA PRO A 501 6.25 45.75 -12.78
C PRO A 501 6.74 44.68 -13.78
N VAL A 502 6.40 43.43 -13.51
CA VAL A 502 6.72 42.28 -14.38
C VAL A 502 5.74 42.26 -15.55
N VAL A 503 6.26 42.52 -16.75
CA VAL A 503 5.58 42.31 -18.04
C VAL A 503 5.83 40.87 -18.47
N PHE A 504 4.76 40.09 -18.71
CA PHE A 504 4.86 38.75 -19.27
C PHE A 504 5.04 38.81 -20.80
N PRO A 505 6.14 38.28 -21.38
CA PRO A 505 6.21 38.07 -22.82
C PRO A 505 5.42 36.82 -23.23
N VAL A 506 4.48 37.01 -24.15
CA VAL A 506 3.75 35.96 -24.86
C VAL A 506 4.62 35.47 -26.02
N THR A 507 5.22 34.28 -25.89
CA THR A 507 5.68 33.46 -27.03
C THR A 507 5.75 31.98 -26.63
N PRO A 508 5.28 31.05 -27.49
CA PRO A 508 5.19 29.61 -27.18
C PRO A 508 6.57 28.93 -27.20
N PRO A 509 6.79 27.84 -26.43
CA PRO A 509 8.05 27.12 -26.43
C PRO A 509 8.27 26.33 -27.73
N ASP A 510 9.53 26.35 -28.16
CA ASP A 510 10.08 25.65 -29.31
C ASP A 510 9.75 24.15 -29.32
N VAL A 511 9.32 23.70 -30.49
CA VAL A 511 9.11 22.29 -30.85
C VAL A 511 10.47 21.62 -31.02
N PRO A 512 10.76 20.48 -30.38
CA PRO A 512 12.00 19.75 -30.65
C PRO A 512 12.02 19.21 -32.07
N LYS A 513 13.10 19.54 -32.79
CA LYS A 513 13.41 19.11 -34.15
C LYS A 513 13.63 17.59 -34.18
N LEU A 514 12.88 16.88 -35.04
CA LEU A 514 13.11 15.47 -35.36
C LEU A 514 14.48 15.32 -36.03
N GLU A 515 15.37 14.51 -35.45
CA GLU A 515 16.59 14.05 -36.11
C GLU A 515 16.22 13.01 -37.18
N GLU A 516 16.67 13.24 -38.42
CA GLU A 516 16.60 12.27 -39.52
C GLU A 516 17.59 11.11 -39.28
N PRO A 517 17.23 9.86 -39.64
CA PRO A 517 18.10 8.71 -39.45
C PRO A 517 19.26 8.73 -40.45
N ALA A 518 20.49 8.82 -39.93
CA ALA A 518 21.70 8.60 -40.70
C ALA A 518 21.81 7.14 -41.18
N SER A 519 22.07 7.02 -42.48
CA SER A 519 22.32 5.79 -43.22
C SER A 519 23.45 4.93 -42.65
N ALA A 520 23.19 3.64 -42.40
CA ALA A 520 24.24 2.63 -42.25
C ALA A 520 23.89 1.34 -43.01
N ARG A 521 24.50 1.24 -44.19
CA ARG A 521 25.10 0.06 -44.84
C ARG A 521 24.36 -1.28 -44.78
N ARG A 522 23.86 -1.66 -45.96
CA ARG A 522 23.71 -3.05 -46.43
C ARG A 522 24.99 -3.86 -46.16
N SER A 523 24.88 -4.97 -45.45
CA SER A 523 25.75 -6.13 -45.69
C SER A 523 24.89 -7.33 -46.07
N VAL A 524 25.15 -7.79 -47.28
CA VAL A 524 24.69 -9.03 -47.89
C VAL A 524 25.25 -10.20 -47.09
N PHE A 525 24.41 -11.14 -46.65
CA PHE A 525 24.75 -12.56 -46.71
C PHE A 525 23.48 -13.39 -46.87
N SER A 526 23.51 -14.15 -47.94
CA SER A 526 22.49 -15.02 -48.50
C SER A 526 22.72 -16.47 -48.09
N ILE A 527 21.61 -17.18 -47.83
CA ILE A 527 21.32 -18.57 -48.20
C ILE A 527 22.32 -19.64 -47.69
N TRP A 528 21.88 -20.47 -46.74
CA TRP A 528 21.45 -21.87 -46.96
C TRP A 528 20.48 -22.28 -45.85
#